data_AF-A0A1W9J2L0-F1
#
_entry.id   AF-A0A1W9J2L0-F1
#
_cell.length_a   1.000
_cell.length_b   1.000
_cell.length_c   1.000
_cell.angle_alpha   90.00
_cell.angle_beta   90.00
_cell.angle_gamma   90.00
#
_symmetry.space_group_name_H-M   'P 1'
#
loop_
_entity.id
_entity.type
_entity.pdbx_description
1 polymer ?
#
loop_
_entity_poly.entity_id
_entity_poly.type
_entity_poly.pdbx_seq_one_letter_code
_entity_poly.pdbx_strand_id
1 'polypeptide(L)'
;MSNDRPKRDTMSLEEATVSNMWEIAAIVEVLERKGLCTKQDLYDIISEFRKKNPRASLPETVFPKPYLLTETENKIIDDMLALLNQNGLTSHQSLNLLERLGRIIEIGRRLPKGTTH
;
A
#
# COMPACT_ATOMS: atom_id res chain seq x y z
N MET A 1 47.60 -5.45 -4.91
CA MET A 1 46.63 -5.85 -3.88
C MET A 1 45.26 -5.41 -4.36
N SER A 2 44.44 -6.34 -4.86
CA SER A 2 43.06 -6.05 -5.28
C SER A 2 42.27 -5.59 -4.06
N ASN A 3 41.76 -4.36 -4.12
CA ASN A 3 40.92 -3.78 -3.08
C ASN A 3 39.48 -4.24 -3.33
N ASP A 4 39.27 -5.56 -3.28
CA ASP A 4 37.97 -6.18 -3.48
C ASP A 4 37.22 -6.10 -2.15
N ARG A 5 36.66 -4.92 -1.85
CA ARG A 5 35.74 -4.77 -0.73
C ARG A 5 34.52 -5.64 -1.04
N PRO A 6 34.04 -6.48 -0.11
CA PRO A 6 32.78 -7.17 -0.29
C PRO A 6 31.71 -6.10 -0.59
N LYS A 7 31.06 -6.19 -1.75
CA LYS A 7 29.83 -5.44 -1.97
C LYS A 7 28.92 -5.81 -0.81
N ARG A 8 28.70 -4.89 0.13
CA ARG A 8 27.57 -5.02 1.06
C ARG A 8 26.37 -5.23 0.16
N ASP A 9 25.61 -6.29 0.41
CA ASP A 9 24.29 -6.45 -0.19
C ASP A 9 23.45 -5.25 0.26
N THR A 10 23.50 -4.18 -0.53
CA THR A 10 22.73 -2.98 -0.30
C THR A 10 21.33 -3.31 -0.75
N MET A 11 20.43 -3.40 0.22
CA MET A 11 18.99 -3.49 0.00
C MET A 11 18.58 -2.44 -1.05
N SER A 12 17.79 -2.85 -2.03
CA SER A 12 17.24 -1.91 -3.01
C SER A 12 16.35 -0.87 -2.33
N LEU A 13 16.12 0.27 -2.99
CA LEU A 13 15.28 1.32 -2.42
C LEU A 13 13.85 0.81 -2.20
N GLU A 14 13.36 -0.03 -3.11
CA GLU A 14 12.06 -0.68 -3.05
C GLU A 14 11.98 -1.64 -1.88
N GLU A 15 12.96 -2.52 -1.71
CA GLU A 15 13.04 -3.44 -0.58
C GLU A 15 13.09 -2.67 0.75
N ALA A 16 13.93 -1.63 0.85
CA ALA A 16 14.02 -0.80 2.04
C ALA A 16 12.69 -0.07 2.33
N THR A 17 11.98 0.37 1.29
CA THR A 17 10.67 1.00 1.42
C THR A 17 9.63 0.02 1.96
N VAL A 18 9.61 -1.21 1.43
CA VAL A 18 8.71 -2.28 1.91
C VAL A 18 9.04 -2.66 3.35
N SER A 19 10.33 -2.81 3.71
CA SER A 19 10.76 -3.09 5.08
C SER A 19 10.29 -2.00 6.04
N ASN A 20 10.57 -0.74 5.72
CA ASN A 20 10.15 0.42 6.52
C ASN A 20 8.62 0.45 6.70
N MET A 21 7.85 0.12 5.66
CA MET A 21 6.39 0.07 5.75
C MET A 21 5.90 -0.96 6.77
N TRP A 22 6.46 -2.18 6.74
CA TRP A 22 6.09 -3.24 7.70
C TRP A 22 6.56 -2.93 9.12
N GLU A 23 7.76 -2.38 9.28
CA GLU A 23 8.28 -1.97 10.59
C GLU A 23 7.42 -0.87 11.23
N ILE A 24 7.02 0.13 10.44
CA ILE A 24 6.09 1.18 10.89
C ILE A 24 4.74 0.56 11.26
N ALA A 25 4.18 -0.32 10.43
CA ALA A 25 2.91 -0.99 10.72
C ALA A 25 2.95 -1.74 12.06
N ALA A 26 4.03 -2.48 12.34
CA ALA A 26 4.21 -3.18 13.60
C ALA A 26 4.30 -2.23 14.80
N ILE A 27 5.00 -1.09 14.67
CA ILE A 27 5.06 -0.07 15.72
C ILE A 27 3.67 0.51 15.99
N VAL A 28 2.94 0.88 14.94
CA VAL A 28 1.58 1.42 15.06
C VAL A 28 0.67 0.43 15.78
N GLU A 29 0.74 -0.85 15.42
CA GLU A 29 -0.07 -1.88 16.06
C GLU A 29 0.25 -2.04 17.56
N VAL A 30 1.53 -1.96 17.95
CA VAL A 30 1.92 -1.97 19.37
C VAL A 30 1.39 -0.74 20.12
N LEU A 31 1.43 0.43 19.49
CA LEU A 31 0.93 1.67 20.10
C LEU A 31 -0.59 1.64 20.26
N GLU A 32 -1.32 1.13 19.28
CA GLU A 32 -2.78 0.95 19.34
C GLU A 32 -3.16 -0.05 20.44
N ARG A 33 -2.50 -1.21 20.50
CA ARG A 33 -2.76 -2.23 21.55
C ARG A 33 -2.49 -1.71 22.96
N LYS A 34 -1.59 -0.75 23.11
CA LYS A 34 -1.30 -0.08 24.39
C LYS A 34 -2.22 1.11 24.68
N GLY A 35 -3.12 1.46 23.76
CA GLY A 35 -4.01 2.61 23.88
C GLY A 35 -3.28 3.96 23.88
N LEU A 36 -2.07 4.03 23.30
CA LEU A 36 -1.24 5.24 23.31
C LEU A 36 -1.62 6.21 22.19
N CYS A 37 -2.00 5.68 21.04
CA CYS A 37 -2.59 6.43 19.94
C CYS A 37 -3.46 5.51 19.10
N THR A 38 -4.38 6.11 18.35
CA THR A 38 -5.09 5.44 17.27
C THR A 38 -4.33 5.64 15.96
N LYS A 39 -4.57 4.78 14.96
CA LYS A 39 -4.13 5.05 13.60
C LYS A 39 -4.54 6.44 13.11
N GLN A 40 -5.73 6.93 13.49
CA GLN A 40 -6.21 8.25 13.09
C GLN A 40 -5.33 9.39 13.62
N ASP A 41 -4.90 9.32 14.88
CA ASP A 41 -4.01 10.34 15.47
C ASP A 41 -2.70 10.48 14.69
N LEU A 42 -2.16 9.36 14.20
CA LEU A 42 -0.95 9.36 13.38
C LEU A 42 -1.18 10.04 12.03
N TYR A 43 -2.35 9.89 11.40
CA TYR A 43 -2.66 10.59 10.16
C TYR A 43 -2.78 12.09 10.34
N ASP A 44 -3.40 12.52 11.43
CA ASP A 44 -3.56 13.94 11.69
C ASP A 44 -2.18 14.59 11.84
N ILE A 45 -1.28 13.95 12.57
CA ILE A 45 0.12 14.38 12.72
C ILE A 45 0.88 14.35 11.37
N ILE A 46 0.76 13.28 10.58
CA ILE A 46 1.41 13.19 9.25
C ILE A 46 0.87 14.28 8.33
N SER A 47 -0.43 14.53 8.34
CA SER A 47 -1.05 15.57 7.53
C SER A 47 -0.57 16.96 7.96
N GLU A 48 -0.40 17.21 9.25
CA GLU A 48 0.19 18.46 9.74
C GLU A 48 1.65 18.62 9.32
N PHE A 49 2.47 17.56 9.43
CA PHE A 49 3.86 17.61 9.02
C PHE A 49 4.02 17.86 7.52
N ARG A 50 3.15 17.27 6.68
CA ARG A 50 3.15 17.52 5.23
C ARG A 50 2.70 18.94 4.89
N LYS A 51 1.72 19.49 5.61
CA LYS A 51 1.36 20.92 5.47
C LYS A 51 2.53 21.84 5.80
N LYS A 52 3.32 21.51 6.84
CA LYS A 52 4.51 22.26 7.25
C LYS A 52 5.70 22.09 6.28
N ASN A 53 5.74 21.01 5.51
CA ASN A 53 6.81 20.70 4.55
C ASN A 53 6.26 20.44 3.14
N PRO A 54 6.04 21.48 2.32
CA PRO A 54 5.45 21.35 0.98
C PRO A 54 6.23 20.42 0.05
N ARG A 55 7.55 20.30 0.22
CA ARG A 55 8.42 19.39 -0.55
C ARG A 55 8.21 17.90 -0.21
N ALA A 56 7.64 17.60 0.96
CA ALA A 56 7.28 16.25 1.39
C ALA A 56 5.81 15.91 1.07
N SER A 57 5.06 16.86 0.48
CA SER A 57 3.70 16.62 0.04
C SER A 57 3.73 15.81 -1.25
N LEU A 58 3.46 14.51 -1.15
CA LEU A 58 3.21 13.67 -2.32
C LEU A 58 1.89 14.09 -2.99
N PRO A 59 1.77 13.98 -4.33
CA PRO A 59 0.50 14.14 -5.00
C PRO A 59 -0.55 13.16 -4.44
N GLU A 60 -1.81 13.57 -4.30
CA GLU A 60 -2.90 12.68 -3.84
C GLU A 60 -3.09 11.45 -4.74
N THR A 61 -2.62 11.53 -5.99
CA THR A 61 -2.63 10.40 -6.92
C THR A 61 -1.67 9.27 -6.53
N VAL A 62 -0.63 9.56 -5.72
CA VAL A 62 0.35 8.57 -5.26
C VAL A 62 -0.16 7.84 -4.02
N PHE A 63 -0.93 8.52 -3.18
CA PHE A 63 -1.62 7.91 -2.05
C PHE A 63 -3.00 8.57 -1.83
N PRO A 64 -4.09 7.90 -2.23
CA PRO A 64 -5.44 8.42 -2.03
C PRO A 64 -5.80 8.45 -0.54
N LYS A 65 -6.66 9.40 -0.16
CA LYS A 65 -7.29 9.44 1.17
C LYS A 65 -8.60 8.65 1.16
N PRO A 66 -8.93 7.90 2.24
CA PRO A 66 -8.12 7.69 3.43
C PRO A 66 -6.92 6.77 3.14
N TYR A 67 -5.79 7.09 3.76
CA TYR A 67 -4.55 6.32 3.63
C TYR A 67 -4.62 4.97 4.38
N LEU A 68 -5.59 4.81 5.28
CA LEU A 68 -5.89 3.54 5.93
C LEU A 68 -6.86 2.78 5.06
N LEU A 69 -6.41 1.60 4.67
CA LEU A 69 -7.30 0.51 4.40
C LEU A 69 -8.05 0.20 5.70
N THR A 70 -9.38 0.18 5.63
CA THR A 70 -10.25 -0.40 6.65
C THR A 70 -9.85 -1.85 6.93
N GLU A 71 -10.28 -2.41 8.06
CA GLU A 71 -10.07 -3.84 8.36
C GLU A 71 -10.56 -4.73 7.21
N THR A 72 -11.71 -4.38 6.63
CA THR A 72 -12.26 -5.05 5.45
C THR A 72 -11.35 -4.94 4.23
N GLU A 73 -10.82 -3.76 3.93
CA GLU A 73 -9.93 -3.57 2.77
C GLU A 73 -8.59 -4.30 2.95
N ASN A 74 -8.01 -4.30 4.15
CA ASN A 74 -6.81 -5.09 4.45
C ASN A 74 -7.07 -6.58 4.24
N LYS A 75 -8.17 -7.10 4.79
CA LYS A 75 -8.56 -8.51 4.61
C LYS A 75 -8.73 -8.87 3.14
N ILE A 76 -9.38 -8.00 2.35
CA ILE A 76 -9.54 -8.23 0.91
C ILE A 76 -8.18 -8.31 0.21
N ILE A 77 -7.23 -7.43 0.56
CA ILE A 77 -5.89 -7.45 0.00
C ILE A 77 -5.15 -8.73 0.38
N ASP A 78 -5.22 -9.16 1.64
CA ASP A 78 -4.60 -10.40 2.11
C ASP A 78 -5.19 -11.62 1.39
N ASP A 79 -6.51 -11.69 1.25
CA ASP A 79 -7.20 -12.77 0.52
C ASP A 79 -6.80 -12.78 -0.96
N MET A 80 -6.70 -11.61 -1.60
CA MET A 80 -6.22 -11.49 -2.98
C MET A 80 -4.76 -11.98 -3.11
N LEU A 81 -3.87 -11.55 -2.23
CA LEU A 81 -2.47 -12.00 -2.24
C LEU A 81 -2.36 -13.50 -2.03
N ALA A 82 -3.15 -14.07 -1.11
CA ALA A 82 -3.23 -15.51 -0.89
C ALA A 82 -3.67 -16.25 -2.16
N LEU A 83 -4.71 -15.77 -2.85
CA LEU A 83 -5.18 -16.37 -4.11
C LEU A 83 -4.14 -16.29 -5.22
N LEU A 84 -3.46 -15.15 -5.38
CA LEU A 84 -2.39 -14.99 -6.37
C LEU A 84 -1.25 -15.99 -6.13
N ASN A 85 -0.83 -16.13 -4.87
CA ASN A 85 0.23 -17.05 -4.47
C ASN A 85 -0.17 -18.52 -4.64
N GLN A 86 -1.40 -18.89 -4.25
CA GLN A 86 -1.93 -20.25 -4.40
C GLN A 86 -1.96 -20.72 -5.87
N ASN A 87 -2.18 -19.79 -6.79
CA ASN A 87 -2.21 -20.07 -8.22
C ASN A 87 -0.82 -19.93 -8.88
N GLY A 88 0.24 -19.68 -8.10
CA GLY A 88 1.61 -19.59 -8.59
C GLY A 88 1.86 -18.40 -9.53
N LEU A 89 1.08 -17.32 -9.41
CA LEU A 89 1.28 -16.14 -10.25
C LEU A 89 2.56 -15.43 -9.85
N THR A 90 3.39 -15.11 -10.85
CA THR A 90 4.51 -14.19 -10.68
C THR A 90 4.00 -12.77 -10.45
N SER A 91 4.81 -11.89 -9.85
CA SER A 91 4.45 -10.49 -9.64
C SER A 91 4.00 -9.78 -10.93
N HIS A 92 4.65 -10.08 -12.07
CA HIS A 92 4.28 -9.52 -13.37
C HIS A 92 2.89 -9.99 -13.84
N GLN A 93 2.58 -11.28 -13.67
CA GLN A 93 1.26 -11.83 -14.02
C GLN A 93 0.17 -11.27 -13.10
N SER A 94 0.45 -11.15 -11.80
CA SER A 94 -0.44 -10.55 -10.81
C SER A 94 -0.77 -9.10 -11.15
N LEU A 95 0.23 -8.28 -11.49
CA LEU A 95 0.02 -6.90 -11.91
C LEU A 95 -0.86 -6.79 -13.16
N ASN A 96 -0.58 -7.59 -14.20
CA ASN A 96 -1.38 -7.59 -15.42
C ASN A 96 -2.84 -8.02 -15.14
N LEU A 97 -3.05 -9.01 -14.27
CA LEU A 97 -4.39 -9.43 -13.84
C LEU A 97 -5.14 -8.29 -13.14
N LEU A 98 -4.50 -7.61 -12.19
CA LEU A 98 -5.11 -6.49 -11.46
C LEU A 98 -5.42 -5.31 -12.38
N GLU A 99 -4.58 -5.02 -13.37
CA GLU A 99 -4.89 -4.02 -14.40
C GLU A 99 -6.13 -4.40 -15.22
N ARG A 100 -6.25 -5.66 -15.63
CA ARG A 100 -7.43 -6.15 -16.36
C ARG A 100 -8.69 -6.06 -15.50
N LEU A 101 -8.60 -6.41 -14.22
CA LEU A 101 -9.70 -6.25 -13.26
C LEU A 101 -10.13 -4.78 -13.14
N GLY A 102 -9.18 -3.86 -13.02
CA GLY A 102 -9.45 -2.42 -12.99
C GLY A 102 -10.19 -1.93 -14.23
N ARG A 103 -9.79 -2.38 -15.43
CA ARG A 103 -10.49 -2.04 -16.69
C ARG A 103 -11.93 -2.59 -16.72
N ILE A 104 -12.17 -3.81 -16.23
CA ILE A 104 -13.50 -4.42 -16.16
C ILE A 104 -14.42 -3.61 -15.25
N ILE A 105 -13.93 -3.23 -14.07
CA ILE A 105 -14.68 -2.39 -13.10
C ILE A 105 -15.03 -1.04 -13.73
N GLU A 106 -14.06 -0.42 -14.41
CA GLU A 106 -14.27 0.86 -15.09
C GLU A 106 -15.34 0.78 -16.20
N ILE A 107 -15.36 -0.32 -16.97
CA ILE A 107 -16.41 -0.58 -17.96
C ILE A 107 -17.76 -0.72 -17.26
N GLY A 108 -17.84 -1.52 -16.20
CA GLY A 108 -19.07 -1.73 -15.42
C GLY A 108 -19.67 -0.43 -14.87
N ARG A 109 -18.81 0.52 -14.46
CA ARG A 109 -19.23 1.86 -13.99
C ARG A 109 -19.88 2.71 -15.10
N ARG A 110 -19.44 2.54 -16.35
CA ARG A 110 -19.91 3.31 -17.51
C ARG A 110 -21.18 2.74 -18.14
N LEU A 111 -21.52 1.48 -17.84
CA LEU A 111 -22.78 0.90 -18.29
C LEU A 111 -23.94 1.57 -17.53
N PRO A 112 -24.96 2.09 -18.22
CA PRO A 112 -26.15 2.61 -17.55
C PRO A 112 -26.76 1.47 -16.72
N LYS A 113 -26.99 1.72 -15.43
CA LYS A 113 -27.80 0.82 -14.60
C LYS A 113 -29.14 0.71 -15.29
N GLY A 114 -29.43 -0.45 -15.90
CA GLY A 114 -30.63 -0.64 -16.69
C GLY A 114 -31.85 -0.21 -15.88
N THR A 115 -32.54 0.83 -16.35
CA THR A 115 -33.94 1.08 -16.04
C THR A 115 -34.71 -0.12 -16.55
N THR A 116 -34.92 -1.09 -15.66
CA THR A 116 -35.93 -2.11 -15.82
C THR A 116 -37.25 -1.46 -15.44
N HIS A 117 -37.99 -1.01 -16.46
CA HIS A 117 -39.42 -0.75 -16.39
C HIS A 117 -40.17 -2.05 -16.66
#